data_AF-A0A2T4C928-F1
#
_entry.id   AF-A0A2T4C928-F1
#
_cell.length_a   1.000
_cell.length_b   1.000
_cell.length_c   1.000
_cell.angle_alpha   90.00
_cell.angle_beta   90.00
_cell.angle_gamma   90.00
#
_symmetry.space_group_name_H-M   'P 1'
#
loop_
_entity.id
_entity.type
_entity.pdbx_description
1 polymer ?
#
loop_
_entity_poly.entity_id
_entity_poly.type
_entity_poly.pdbx_seq_one_letter_code
_entity_poly.pdbx_strand_id
1 'polypeptide(L)'
;MEKNTEAAQPPPYSTLTGAPRKAKKEAASHDTLGMPQRIMDKVLTMRPHAERVRLIKEYTVQKGQIIEAREAALTQQDRALADAIKRVKSDLSDVGGTIHMALWGIGTRTKHRMQLRGYIGANFKYAHMKSELAAYPALLAAGDEEARRASQAEYQRIETEFRDAVTQFDKEYMVYVEEVLAKLEGNEESK
;
A
#
# COMPACT_ATOMS: atom_id res chain seq x y z
N MET A 1 -53.44 31.40 17.70
CA MET A 1 -53.08 31.16 16.29
C MET A 1 -52.07 32.24 15.93
N GLU A 2 -50.85 32.03 15.49
CA GLU A 2 -49.99 30.87 15.24
C GLU A 2 -48.56 31.38 15.44
N LYS A 3 -47.69 30.52 15.95
CA LYS A 3 -46.25 30.73 16.02
C LYS A 3 -45.69 30.68 14.60
N ASN A 4 -45.07 31.77 14.12
CA ASN A 4 -44.16 31.70 12.98
C ASN A 4 -42.72 31.82 13.50
N THR A 5 -42.21 30.70 13.98
CA THR A 5 -40.78 30.47 14.19
C THR A 5 -40.11 30.52 12.83
N GLU A 6 -39.31 31.55 12.64
CA GLU A 6 -38.35 31.73 11.56
C GLU A 6 -37.48 30.46 11.47
N ALA A 7 -37.59 29.72 10.36
CA ALA A 7 -36.83 28.51 10.13
C ALA A 7 -35.36 28.89 9.97
N ALA A 8 -34.57 28.73 11.03
CA ALA A 8 -33.13 28.90 10.99
C ALA A 8 -32.54 27.98 9.90
N GLN A 9 -31.92 28.60 8.89
CA GLN A 9 -31.13 27.90 7.89
C GLN A 9 -30.07 27.03 8.58
N PRO A 10 -29.93 25.74 8.23
CA PRO A 10 -28.85 24.92 8.78
C PRO A 10 -27.47 25.47 8.32
N PRO A 11 -26.44 25.42 9.19
CA PRO A 11 -25.11 25.96 8.92
C PRO A 11 -24.39 25.29 7.71
N PRO A 12 -23.41 25.97 7.10
CA PRO A 12 -23.01 25.81 5.68
C PRO A 12 -22.06 24.62 5.39
N TYR A 13 -22.15 23.53 6.15
CA TYR A 13 -21.39 22.29 5.85
C TYR A 13 -22.25 21.16 5.30
N SER A 14 -23.49 21.47 4.92
CA SER A 14 -24.36 20.58 4.14
C SER A 14 -24.20 20.87 2.64
N THR A 15 -23.18 20.29 2.01
CA THR A 15 -23.16 19.83 0.60
C THR A 15 -21.74 19.43 0.18
N LEU A 16 -21.22 18.32 0.72
CA LEU A 16 -20.18 17.56 0.03
C LEU A 16 -20.84 16.56 -0.92
N THR A 17 -21.44 17.10 -1.99
CA THR A 17 -21.64 16.37 -3.23
C THR A 17 -20.29 16.23 -3.93
N GLY A 18 -19.61 15.14 -3.60
CA GLY A 18 -18.38 14.70 -4.23
C GLY A 18 -18.09 13.24 -3.87
N ALA A 19 -19.13 12.41 -3.83
CA ALA A 19 -18.99 10.98 -3.56
C ALA A 19 -18.25 10.31 -4.73
N PRO A 20 -17.13 9.61 -4.51
CA PRO A 20 -16.79 8.49 -5.36
C PRO A 20 -17.83 7.41 -5.09
N ARG A 21 -18.79 7.28 -6.01
CA ARG A 21 -19.68 6.13 -6.12
C ARG A 21 -18.77 4.90 -6.24
N LYS A 22 -18.85 4.01 -5.23
CA LYS A 22 -18.21 2.68 -5.07
C LYS A 22 -16.99 2.61 -4.12
N ALA A 23 -17.18 2.90 -2.84
CA ALA A 23 -16.28 2.43 -1.77
C ALA A 23 -17.01 2.09 -0.44
N LYS A 24 -18.32 1.80 -0.50
CA LYS A 24 -19.11 1.30 0.64
C LYS A 24 -19.46 -0.19 0.48
N LYS A 25 -18.50 -0.98 0.03
CA LYS A 25 -18.49 -2.42 0.34
C LYS A 25 -17.39 -2.57 1.38
N GLU A 26 -17.81 -2.68 2.64
CA GLU A 26 -16.99 -3.16 3.75
C GLU A 26 -15.54 -2.65 3.72
N ALA A 27 -15.32 -1.40 4.16
CA ALA A 27 -14.04 -1.16 4.82
C ALA A 27 -14.00 -2.19 5.95
N ALA A 28 -13.08 -3.15 5.88
CA ALA A 28 -13.03 -4.21 6.86
C ALA A 28 -12.96 -3.54 8.24
N SER A 29 -13.55 -4.12 9.29
CA SER A 29 -13.57 -3.51 10.63
C SER A 29 -12.18 -3.05 11.12
N HIS A 30 -11.13 -3.68 10.58
CA HIS A 30 -9.72 -3.38 10.82
C HIS A 30 -9.22 -2.07 10.20
N ASP A 31 -9.83 -1.60 9.11
CA ASP A 31 -9.43 -0.37 8.38
C ASP A 31 -9.94 0.91 9.06
N THR A 32 -10.79 0.80 10.07
CA THR A 32 -11.37 1.95 10.76
C THR A 32 -10.67 2.18 12.10
N LEU A 33 -10.46 3.45 12.46
CA LEU A 33 -10.08 3.87 13.81
C LEU A 33 -11.13 3.52 14.88
N GLY A 34 -12.25 2.91 14.47
CA GLY A 34 -13.32 2.48 15.35
C GLY A 34 -12.84 1.39 16.31
N MET A 35 -13.14 1.58 17.58
CA MET A 35 -12.92 0.59 18.61
C MET A 35 -14.02 -0.49 18.55
N PRO A 36 -13.67 -1.78 18.70
CA PRO A 36 -14.66 -2.85 18.85
C PRO A 36 -15.64 -2.55 19.99
N GLN A 37 -16.93 -2.79 19.75
CA GLN A 37 -18.00 -2.50 20.71
C GLN A 37 -17.73 -3.10 22.09
N ARG A 38 -17.24 -4.35 22.14
CA ARG A 38 -16.87 -5.03 23.40
C ARG A 38 -15.85 -4.29 24.26
N ILE A 39 -14.88 -3.62 23.64
CA ILE A 39 -13.85 -2.83 24.35
C ILE A 39 -14.48 -1.52 24.79
N MET A 40 -15.24 -0.87 23.90
CA MET A 40 -15.94 0.37 24.18
C MET A 40 -16.88 0.21 25.39
N ASP A 41 -17.68 -0.85 25.43
CA ASP A 41 -18.61 -1.13 26.52
C ASP A 41 -17.87 -1.21 27.86
N LYS A 42 -16.71 -1.89 27.91
CA LYS A 42 -15.88 -1.94 29.13
C LYS A 42 -15.30 -0.59 29.51
N VAL A 43 -14.75 0.15 28.56
CA VAL A 43 -14.25 1.51 28.83
C VAL A 43 -15.36 2.39 29.39
N LEU A 44 -16.59 2.27 28.88
CA LEU A 44 -17.75 3.03 29.36
C LEU A 44 -18.16 2.69 30.81
N THR A 45 -17.85 1.49 31.31
CA THR A 45 -18.11 1.14 32.72
C THR A 45 -17.16 1.83 33.72
N MET A 46 -16.01 2.36 33.27
CA MET A 46 -15.08 3.04 34.18
C MET A 46 -15.68 4.33 34.74
N ARG A 47 -15.60 4.54 36.06
CA ARG A 47 -16.27 5.66 36.73
C ARG A 47 -15.63 7.04 36.51
N PRO A 48 -14.30 7.22 36.44
CA PRO A 48 -13.76 8.53 36.09
C PRO A 48 -13.92 8.82 34.59
N HIS A 49 -14.60 9.90 34.23
CA HIS A 49 -14.71 10.33 32.82
C HIS A 49 -13.33 10.59 32.20
N ALA A 50 -12.39 11.13 32.98
CA ALA A 50 -11.01 11.36 32.54
C ALA A 50 -10.31 10.05 32.11
N GLU A 51 -10.51 8.95 32.85
CA GLU A 51 -9.95 7.64 32.51
C GLU A 51 -10.56 7.07 31.22
N ARG A 52 -11.88 7.19 31.05
CA ARG A 52 -12.53 6.80 29.79
C ARG A 52 -11.96 7.53 28.58
N VAL A 53 -11.82 8.84 28.70
CA VAL A 53 -11.24 9.67 27.63
C VAL A 53 -9.79 9.32 27.37
N ARG A 54 -9.00 9.04 28.42
CA ARG A 54 -7.60 8.61 28.29
C ARG A 54 -7.50 7.32 27.48
N LEU A 55 -8.27 6.30 27.83
CA LEU A 55 -8.24 5.00 27.16
C LEU A 55 -8.71 5.11 25.71
N ILE A 56 -9.81 5.81 25.45
CA ILE A 56 -10.27 6.02 24.06
C ILE A 56 -9.16 6.68 23.22
N LYS A 57 -8.51 7.72 23.75
CA LYS A 57 -7.40 8.39 23.06
C LYS A 57 -6.23 7.44 22.81
N GLU A 58 -5.79 6.72 23.84
CA GLU A 58 -4.68 5.76 23.75
C GLU A 58 -4.95 4.70 22.69
N TYR A 59 -6.15 4.11 22.68
CA TYR A 59 -6.57 3.15 21.66
C TYR A 59 -6.50 3.75 20.25
N THR A 60 -7.09 4.95 20.06
CA THR A 60 -7.12 5.57 18.73
C THR A 60 -5.72 5.91 18.20
N VAL A 61 -4.80 6.33 19.07
CA VAL A 61 -3.43 6.65 18.69
C VAL A 61 -2.68 5.37 18.31
N GLN A 62 -2.73 4.34 19.15
CA GLN A 62 -2.02 3.08 18.91
C GLN A 62 -2.57 2.35 17.67
N LYS A 63 -3.90 2.31 17.48
CA LYS A 63 -4.50 1.75 16.27
C LYS A 63 -4.16 2.57 15.02
N GLY A 64 -4.12 3.88 15.15
CA GLY A 64 -3.68 4.78 14.06
C GLY A 64 -2.26 4.46 13.59
N GLN A 65 -1.33 4.23 14.53
CA GLN A 65 0.05 3.85 14.20
C GLN A 65 0.14 2.53 13.42
N ILE A 66 -0.70 1.54 13.73
CA ILE A 66 -0.75 0.26 13.00
C ILE A 66 -1.24 0.48 11.56
N ILE A 67 -2.24 1.34 11.37
CA ILE A 67 -2.77 1.71 10.05
C ILE A 67 -1.71 2.48 9.25
N GLU A 68 -1.06 3.48 9.86
CA GLU A 68 0.02 4.25 9.23
C GLU A 68 1.19 3.35 8.80
N ALA A 69 1.56 2.37 9.64
CA ALA A 69 2.62 1.41 9.31
C ALA A 69 2.25 0.55 8.09
N ARG A 70 1.00 0.10 7.99
CA ARG A 70 0.49 -0.59 6.78
C ARG A 70 0.57 0.31 5.56
N GLU A 71 0.08 1.55 5.64
CA GLU A 71 0.10 2.49 4.51
C GLU A 71 1.53 2.78 4.02
N ALA A 72 2.47 2.92 4.95
CA ALA A 72 3.88 3.06 4.64
C ALA A 72 4.47 1.82 3.94
N ALA A 73 4.15 0.62 4.43
CA ALA A 73 4.58 -0.65 3.83
C ALA A 73 4.02 -0.83 2.41
N LEU A 74 2.74 -0.51 2.19
CA LEU A 74 2.10 -0.55 0.87
C LEU A 74 2.77 0.44 -0.09
N THR A 75 3.04 1.67 0.37
CA THR A 75 3.73 2.68 -0.44
C THR A 75 5.15 2.26 -0.80
N GLN A 76 5.86 1.60 0.13
CA GLN A 76 7.19 1.05 -0.12
C GLN A 76 7.12 -0.08 -1.16
N GLN A 77 6.09 -0.92 -1.10
CA GLN A 77 5.87 -1.99 -2.07
C GLN A 77 5.55 -1.45 -3.48
N ASP A 78 4.76 -0.38 -3.59
CA ASP A 78 4.51 0.30 -4.87
C ASP A 78 5.82 0.80 -5.51
N ARG A 79 6.72 1.37 -4.69
CA ARG A 79 8.04 1.82 -5.15
C ARG A 79 8.91 0.63 -5.57
N ALA A 80 8.91 -0.45 -4.80
CA ALA A 80 9.67 -1.66 -5.13
C ALA A 80 9.20 -2.28 -6.46
N LEU A 81 7.90 -2.29 -6.72
CA LEU A 81 7.34 -2.74 -8.01
C LEU A 81 7.80 -1.83 -9.16
N ALA A 82 7.73 -0.51 -8.98
CA ALA A 82 8.18 0.45 -10.00
C ALA A 82 9.67 0.27 -10.32
N ASP A 83 10.50 0.06 -9.30
CA ASP A 83 11.93 -0.21 -9.47
C ASP A 83 12.20 -1.55 -10.14
N ALA A 84 11.44 -2.61 -9.81
CA ALA A 84 11.56 -3.90 -10.46
C ALA A 84 11.24 -3.82 -11.96
N ILE A 85 10.13 -3.16 -12.32
CA ILE A 85 9.76 -2.91 -13.72
C ILE A 85 10.85 -2.10 -14.45
N LYS A 86 11.43 -1.10 -13.77
CA LYS A 86 12.53 -0.30 -14.33
C LYS A 86 13.78 -1.14 -14.57
N ARG A 87 14.12 -2.05 -13.66
CA ARG A 87 15.25 -3.00 -13.84
C ARG A 87 15.03 -3.93 -15.01
N VAL A 88 13.84 -4.54 -15.13
CA VAL A 88 13.48 -5.39 -16.28
C VAL A 88 13.71 -4.66 -17.61
N LYS A 89 13.34 -3.38 -17.69
CA LYS A 89 13.59 -2.54 -18.87
C LYS A 89 15.07 -2.24 -19.10
N SER A 90 15.83 -1.99 -18.03
CA SER A 90 17.27 -1.74 -18.10
C SER A 90 18.03 -2.97 -18.58
N ASP A 91 17.76 -4.13 -18.00
CA ASP A 91 18.41 -5.41 -18.35
C ASP A 91 18.21 -5.73 -19.84
N LEU A 92 17.00 -5.49 -20.34
CA LEU A 92 16.68 -5.67 -21.75
C LEU A 92 17.45 -4.71 -22.66
N SER A 93 17.66 -3.46 -22.23
CA SER A 93 18.49 -2.48 -22.92
C SER A 93 19.97 -2.90 -22.93
N ASP A 94 20.47 -3.43 -21.81
CA ASP A 94 21.85 -3.90 -21.68
C ASP A 94 22.12 -5.14 -22.54
N VAL A 95 21.15 -6.06 -22.65
CA VAL A 95 21.22 -7.18 -23.60
C VAL A 95 21.32 -6.67 -25.03
N GLY A 96 20.49 -5.70 -25.42
CA GLY A 96 20.55 -5.06 -26.73
C GLY A 96 21.91 -4.39 -27.00
N GLY A 97 22.44 -3.67 -26.01
CA GLY A 97 23.77 -3.04 -26.07
C GLY A 97 24.91 -4.06 -26.18
N THR A 98 24.82 -5.18 -25.46
CA THR A 98 25.82 -6.25 -25.50
C THR A 98 25.85 -6.94 -26.86
N ILE A 99 24.69 -7.24 -27.43
CA ILE A 99 24.57 -7.79 -28.79
C ILE A 99 25.17 -6.82 -29.81
N HIS A 100 24.85 -5.52 -29.69
CA HIS A 100 25.43 -4.48 -30.55
C HIS A 100 26.95 -4.45 -30.48
N MET A 101 27.52 -4.44 -29.27
CA MET A 101 28.97 -4.40 -29.04
C MET A 101 29.67 -5.66 -29.53
N ALA A 102 29.08 -6.84 -29.35
CA ALA A 102 29.60 -8.10 -29.86
C ALA A 102 29.67 -8.08 -31.40
N LEU A 103 28.59 -7.67 -32.06
CA LEU A 103 28.54 -7.54 -33.52
C LEU A 103 29.53 -6.50 -34.04
N TRP A 104 29.62 -5.35 -33.37
CA TRP A 104 30.62 -4.32 -33.68
C TRP A 104 32.05 -4.85 -33.54
N GLY A 105 32.33 -5.64 -32.50
CA GLY A 105 33.61 -6.31 -32.26
C GLY A 105 33.98 -7.36 -33.32
N ILE A 106 32.99 -8.07 -33.86
CA ILE A 106 33.18 -8.97 -35.01
C ILE A 106 33.52 -8.15 -36.26
N GLY A 107 32.76 -7.09 -36.54
CA GLY A 107 32.98 -6.22 -37.69
C GLY A 107 34.33 -5.50 -37.70
N THR A 108 34.92 -5.21 -36.52
CA THR A 108 36.25 -4.60 -36.42
C THR A 108 37.41 -5.57 -36.67
N ARG A 109 37.22 -6.88 -36.49
CA ARG A 109 38.25 -7.91 -36.65
C ARG A 109 38.34 -8.47 -38.08
N THR A 110 37.34 -8.21 -38.92
CA THR A 110 37.28 -8.67 -40.31
C THR A 110 37.97 -7.74 -41.31
N LYS A 111 38.54 -8.31 -42.40
CA LYS A 111 39.19 -7.57 -43.51
C LYS A 111 38.24 -6.58 -44.22
N HIS A 112 36.92 -6.81 -44.18
CA HIS A 112 35.88 -5.93 -44.75
C HIS A 112 35.29 -4.95 -43.71
N ARG A 113 36.13 -4.42 -42.81
CA ARG A 113 35.73 -3.63 -41.64
C ARG A 113 34.79 -2.46 -41.92
N MET A 114 35.01 -1.69 -42.99
CA MET A 114 34.15 -0.54 -43.32
C MET A 114 32.77 -0.95 -43.83
N GLN A 115 32.69 -2.00 -44.67
CA GLN A 115 31.44 -2.51 -45.22
C GLN A 115 30.60 -3.20 -44.13
N LEU A 116 31.23 -4.03 -43.29
CA LEU A 116 30.53 -4.69 -42.17
C LEU A 116 30.08 -3.68 -41.10
N ARG A 117 30.89 -2.67 -40.74
CA ARG A 117 30.45 -1.61 -39.82
C ARG A 117 29.29 -0.81 -40.38
N GLY A 118 29.33 -0.47 -41.68
CA GLY A 118 28.22 0.20 -42.35
C GLY A 118 26.95 -0.63 -42.32
N TYR A 119 27.06 -1.94 -42.57
CA TYR A 119 25.94 -2.88 -42.58
C TYR A 119 25.37 -3.13 -41.17
N ILE A 120 26.22 -3.30 -40.16
CA ILE A 120 25.79 -3.46 -38.75
C ILE A 120 25.16 -2.16 -38.24
N GLY A 121 25.79 -1.01 -38.49
CA GLY A 121 25.26 0.30 -38.11
C GLY A 121 23.94 0.63 -38.81
N ALA A 122 23.79 0.28 -40.09
CA ALA A 122 22.56 0.46 -40.84
C ALA A 122 21.44 -0.49 -40.38
N ASN A 123 21.73 -1.77 -40.10
CA ASN A 123 20.71 -2.72 -39.62
C ASN A 123 20.21 -2.40 -38.20
N PHE A 124 21.06 -1.84 -37.33
CA PHE A 124 20.65 -1.33 -36.02
C PHE A 124 19.87 -0.01 -36.13
N LYS A 125 20.24 0.90 -37.06
CA LYS A 125 19.50 2.16 -37.27
C LYS A 125 18.19 2.01 -38.04
N TYR A 126 18.09 1.05 -38.95
CA TYR A 126 17.02 0.95 -39.96
C TYR A 126 16.25 -0.39 -39.94
N ALA A 127 16.13 -1.01 -38.77
CA ALA A 127 15.06 -1.98 -38.49
C ALA A 127 15.18 -3.40 -39.09
N HIS A 128 16.38 -3.99 -39.17
CA HIS A 128 16.55 -5.38 -39.67
C HIS A 128 17.10 -6.40 -38.67
N MET A 129 16.79 -6.23 -37.38
CA MET A 129 16.77 -7.31 -36.38
C MET A 129 15.31 -7.73 -36.06
N LYS A 130 14.46 -7.83 -37.09
CA LYS A 130 13.00 -8.04 -36.91
C LYS A 130 12.62 -9.31 -36.14
N SER A 131 13.39 -10.40 -36.19
CA SER A 131 13.02 -11.64 -35.49
C SER A 131 13.48 -11.67 -34.01
N GLU A 132 14.67 -11.14 -33.71
CA GLU A 132 15.17 -11.07 -32.34
C GLU A 132 14.51 -9.94 -31.56
N LEU A 133 14.36 -8.73 -32.15
CA LEU A 133 13.65 -7.60 -31.52
C LEU A 133 12.13 -7.86 -31.37
N ALA A 134 11.54 -8.76 -32.15
CA ALA A 134 10.13 -9.15 -31.96
C ALA A 134 9.89 -9.92 -30.66
N ALA A 135 10.92 -10.56 -30.09
CA ALA A 135 10.81 -11.24 -28.81
C ALA A 135 10.93 -10.28 -27.60
N TYR A 136 11.47 -9.08 -27.79
CA TYR A 136 11.71 -8.10 -26.71
C TYR A 136 10.40 -7.60 -26.07
N PRO A 137 9.33 -7.27 -26.83
CA PRO A 137 8.02 -6.95 -26.25
C PRO A 137 7.43 -8.09 -25.43
N ALA A 138 7.60 -9.34 -25.87
CA ALA A 138 7.11 -10.51 -25.14
C ALA A 138 7.90 -10.77 -23.85
N LEU A 139 9.23 -10.59 -23.89
CA LEU A 139 10.10 -10.67 -22.71
C LEU A 139 9.81 -9.55 -21.69
N LEU A 140 9.59 -8.33 -22.16
CA LEU A 140 9.15 -7.22 -21.31
C LEU A 140 7.80 -7.52 -20.65
N ALA A 141 6.82 -8.00 -21.41
CA ALA A 141 5.51 -8.35 -20.87
C ALA A 141 5.62 -9.46 -19.83
N ALA A 142 6.43 -10.49 -20.08
CA ALA A 142 6.67 -11.58 -19.14
C ALA A 142 7.36 -11.10 -17.85
N GLY A 143 8.39 -10.26 -17.96
CA GLY A 143 9.09 -9.68 -16.81
C GLY A 143 8.22 -8.72 -15.99
N ASP A 144 7.42 -7.87 -16.65
CA ASP A 144 6.42 -7.02 -15.98
C ASP A 144 5.36 -7.86 -15.25
N GLU A 145 4.90 -8.96 -15.87
CA GLU A 145 3.91 -9.86 -15.27
C GLU A 145 4.49 -10.65 -14.08
N GLU A 146 5.75 -11.09 -14.17
CA GLU A 146 6.46 -11.71 -13.05
C GLU A 146 6.64 -10.73 -11.87
N ALA A 147 7.07 -9.50 -12.15
CA ALA A 147 7.20 -8.46 -11.13
C ALA A 147 5.85 -8.14 -10.47
N ARG A 148 4.76 -8.08 -11.25
CA ARG A 148 3.40 -7.90 -10.72
C ARG A 148 2.94 -9.07 -9.87
N ARG A 149 3.21 -10.32 -10.28
CA ARG A 149 2.86 -11.52 -9.50
C ARG A 149 3.59 -11.56 -8.16
N ALA A 150 4.89 -11.31 -8.17
CA ALA A 150 5.69 -11.21 -6.95
C ALA A 150 5.17 -10.10 -6.03
N SER A 151 4.88 -8.93 -6.60
CA SER A 151 4.34 -7.82 -5.83
C SER A 151 2.98 -8.12 -5.23
N GLN A 152 2.07 -8.76 -5.98
CA GLN A 152 0.76 -9.17 -5.48
C GLN A 152 0.85 -10.14 -4.30
N ALA A 153 1.80 -11.07 -4.31
CA ALA A 153 2.04 -11.96 -3.19
C ALA A 153 2.48 -11.18 -1.93
N GLU A 154 3.36 -10.19 -2.08
CA GLU A 154 3.79 -9.33 -0.97
C GLU A 154 2.66 -8.44 -0.46
N TYR A 155 1.82 -7.87 -1.33
CA TYR A 155 0.60 -7.15 -0.90
C TYR A 155 -0.29 -8.02 -0.01
N GLN A 156 -0.50 -9.28 -0.41
CA GLN A 156 -1.31 -10.22 0.39
C GLN A 156 -0.69 -10.55 1.74
N ARG A 157 0.65 -10.63 1.81
CA ARG A 157 1.37 -10.81 3.08
C ARG A 157 1.20 -9.60 3.99
N ILE A 158 1.46 -8.39 3.50
CA ILE A 158 1.29 -7.13 4.24
C ILE A 158 -0.14 -7.00 4.79
N GLU A 159 -1.15 -7.30 3.97
CA GLU A 159 -2.55 -7.27 4.39
C GLU A 159 -2.89 -8.33 5.45
N THR A 160 -2.24 -9.49 5.40
CA THR A 160 -2.45 -10.54 6.40
C THR A 160 -1.79 -10.17 7.72
N GLU A 161 -0.55 -9.71 7.69
CA GLU A 161 0.17 -9.21 8.86
C GLU A 161 -0.56 -8.03 9.53
N PHE A 162 -1.11 -7.11 8.73
CA PHE A 162 -1.93 -6.02 9.25
C PHE A 162 -3.16 -6.52 9.99
N ARG A 163 -3.91 -7.47 9.42
CA ARG A 163 -5.10 -8.04 10.08
C ARG A 163 -4.76 -8.76 11.38
N ASP A 164 -3.66 -9.50 11.38
CA ASP A 164 -3.18 -10.20 12.57
C ASP A 164 -2.74 -9.20 13.65
N ALA A 165 -1.99 -8.15 13.27
CA ALA A 165 -1.57 -7.08 14.18
C ALA A 165 -2.76 -6.34 14.81
N VAL A 166 -3.77 -5.95 14.01
CA VAL A 166 -4.98 -5.29 14.54
C VAL A 166 -5.75 -6.23 15.47
N THR A 167 -5.88 -7.50 15.11
CA THR A 167 -6.60 -8.49 15.94
C THR A 167 -5.88 -8.74 17.27
N GLN A 168 -4.54 -8.82 17.22
CA GLN A 168 -3.71 -9.01 18.41
C GLN A 168 -3.77 -7.77 19.30
N PHE A 169 -3.65 -6.58 18.71
CA PHE A 169 -3.81 -5.31 19.42
C PHE A 169 -5.16 -5.21 20.13
N ASP A 170 -6.27 -5.53 19.44
CA ASP A 170 -7.60 -5.51 20.06
C ASP A 170 -7.73 -6.48 21.24
N LYS A 171 -7.03 -7.62 21.22
CA LYS A 171 -7.02 -8.58 22.34
C LYS A 171 -6.19 -8.05 23.52
N GLU A 172 -4.99 -7.57 23.25
CA GLU A 172 -4.09 -7.03 24.28
C GLU A 172 -4.70 -5.81 24.96
N TYR A 173 -5.30 -4.93 24.17
CA TYR A 173 -5.96 -3.73 24.68
C TYR A 173 -7.18 -4.08 25.55
N MET A 174 -7.92 -5.14 25.21
CA MET A 174 -9.02 -5.63 26.04
C MET A 174 -8.52 -6.09 27.41
N VAL A 175 -7.43 -6.87 27.46
CA VAL A 175 -6.80 -7.31 28.73
C VAL A 175 -6.34 -6.11 29.54
N TYR A 176 -5.69 -5.13 28.90
CA TYR A 176 -5.28 -3.91 29.57
C TYR A 176 -6.45 -3.12 30.19
N VAL A 177 -7.57 -2.97 29.46
CA VAL A 177 -8.78 -2.32 29.97
C VAL A 177 -9.35 -3.07 31.17
N GLU A 178 -9.35 -4.40 31.13
CA GLU A 178 -9.78 -5.26 32.25
C GLU A 178 -8.91 -5.08 33.49
N GLU A 179 -7.58 -5.02 33.33
CA GLU A 179 -6.66 -4.77 34.43
C GLU A 179 -6.86 -3.39 35.06
N VAL A 180 -7.11 -2.36 34.24
CA VAL A 180 -7.38 -1.00 34.73
C VAL A 180 -8.70 -0.97 35.50
N LEU A 181 -9.75 -1.63 35.00
CA LEU A 181 -11.04 -1.77 35.69
C LEU A 181 -10.86 -2.43 37.06
N ALA A 182 -10.19 -3.58 37.11
CA ALA A 182 -9.99 -4.32 38.36
C ALA A 182 -9.22 -3.50 39.41
N LYS A 183 -8.22 -2.70 38.99
CA LYS A 183 -7.47 -1.80 39.89
C LYS A 183 -8.33 -0.67 40.45
N LEU A 184 -9.30 -0.18 39.69
CA LEU A 184 -10.22 0.86 40.14
C LEU A 184 -11.25 0.29 41.13
N GLU A 185 -11.77 -0.91 40.88
CA GLU A 185 -12.72 -1.60 41.76
C GLU A 185 -12.07 -2.01 43.09
N GLY A 186 -10.86 -2.59 43.07
CA GLY A 186 -10.13 -2.95 44.30
C GLY A 186 -9.73 -1.75 45.17
N ASN A 187 -9.59 -0.56 44.58
CA ASN A 187 -9.35 0.69 45.30
C ASN A 187 -10.63 1.30 45.90
N GLU A 188 -11.82 0.97 45.37
CA GLU A 188 -13.10 1.38 45.95
C GLU A 188 -13.49 0.49 47.15
N GLU A 189 -13.10 -0.79 47.16
CA GLU A 189 -13.38 -1.72 48.29
C GLU A 189 -12.44 -1.53 49.51
N SER A 190 -11.32 -0.83 49.33
CA SER A 190 -10.33 -0.58 50.39
C SER A 190 -10.53 0.75 51.14
N LYS A 191 -11.66 1.45 50.92
CA LYS A 191 -12.01 2.72 51.56
C LYS A 191 -13.31 2.61 52.35
#